data_AF-A0A838GME2-F1
#
_entry.id   AF-A0A838GME2-F1
#
_cell.length_a   1.000
_cell.length_b   1.000
_cell.length_c   1.000
_cell.angle_alpha   90.00
_cell.angle_beta   90.00
_cell.angle_gamma   90.00
#
_symmetry.space_group_name_H-M   'P 1'
#
loop_
_entity.id
_entity.type
_entity.pdbx_description
1 polymer ?
#
loop_
_entity_poly.entity_id
_entity_poly.type
_entity_poly.pdbx_seq_one_letter_code
_entity_poly.pdbx_strand_id
1 'polypeptide(L)'
;MDKQTEFVLRTVEEREIRLVRLWFADVLGFLKSVAVAPAELESAFEEGVGIDGSSIEGFARVHEADMLVRPDPATFQVLPWGIETAPSARLFCDVLLPDGSPSFADPRFALKRTLARAAEKGFTFYTHPEIEFFLFEEKPVIGS
;
A
#
# COMPACT_ATOMS: atom_id res chain seq x y z
N MET A 1 -17.26 8.10 8.24
CA MET A 1 -16.15 8.37 7.30
C MET A 1 -15.39 9.60 7.77
N ASP A 2 -14.05 9.61 7.70
CA ASP A 2 -13.26 10.79 8.07
C ASP A 2 -13.08 11.77 6.89
N LYS A 3 -12.64 12.99 7.20
CA LYS A 3 -12.46 14.06 6.19
C LYS A 3 -11.48 13.69 5.07
N GLN A 4 -10.49 12.85 5.38
CA GLN A 4 -9.48 12.44 4.42
C GLN A 4 -10.08 11.44 3.43
N THR A 5 -10.87 10.48 3.90
CA THR A 5 -11.59 9.55 3.02
C THR A 5 -12.56 10.28 2.09
N GLU A 6 -13.33 11.24 2.61
CA GLU A 6 -14.23 12.07 1.78
C GLU A 6 -13.47 12.83 0.70
N PHE A 7 -12.30 13.39 1.04
CA PHE A 7 -11.43 14.05 0.07
C PHE A 7 -10.98 13.11 -1.05
N VAL A 8 -10.59 11.87 -0.69
CA VAL A 8 -10.16 10.86 -1.66
C VAL A 8 -11.29 10.49 -2.61
N LEU A 9 -12.47 10.14 -2.09
CA LEU A 9 -13.63 9.74 -2.89
C LEU A 9 -14.04 10.85 -3.87
N ARG A 10 -14.13 12.10 -3.39
CA ARG A 10 -14.42 13.25 -4.25
C ARG A 10 -13.36 13.45 -5.33
N THR A 11 -12.07 13.33 -4.98
CA THR A 11 -10.99 13.53 -5.95
C THR A 11 -10.98 12.43 -7.03
N VAL A 12 -11.34 11.20 -6.65
CA VAL A 12 -11.48 10.06 -7.58
C VAL A 12 -12.58 10.32 -8.59
N GLU A 13 -13.71 10.87 -8.14
CA GLU A 13 -14.83 11.26 -9.02
C GLU A 13 -14.48 12.46 -9.91
N GLU A 14 -14.03 13.58 -9.32
CA GLU A 14 -13.71 14.83 -10.04
C GLU A 14 -12.65 14.66 -11.13
N ARG A 15 -11.72 13.72 -10.94
CA ARG A 15 -10.62 13.45 -11.89
C ARG A 15 -10.88 12.24 -12.79
N GLU A 16 -12.09 11.69 -12.77
CA GLU A 16 -12.50 10.53 -13.57
C GLU A 16 -11.50 9.37 -13.46
N ILE A 17 -11.00 9.13 -12.24
CA ILE A 17 -10.05 8.05 -11.97
C ILE A 17 -10.74 6.71 -12.27
N ARG A 18 -10.17 5.93 -13.19
CA ARG A 18 -10.77 4.65 -13.63
C ARG A 18 -10.38 3.47 -12.76
N LEU A 19 -9.24 3.58 -12.08
CA LEU A 19 -8.65 2.50 -11.31
C LEU A 19 -7.85 3.06 -10.13
N VAL A 20 -8.05 2.48 -8.95
CA VAL A 20 -7.27 2.82 -7.75
C VAL A 20 -6.40 1.63 -7.37
N ARG A 21 -5.09 1.86 -7.33
CA ARG A 21 -4.08 0.87 -6.96
C ARG A 21 -3.87 0.87 -5.46
N LEU A 22 -4.06 -0.30 -4.85
CA LEU A 22 -3.81 -0.57 -3.45
C LEU A 22 -2.42 -1.16 -3.31
N TRP A 23 -1.50 -0.38 -2.76
CA TRP A 23 -0.07 -0.69 -2.67
C TRP A 23 0.32 -1.15 -1.27
N PHE A 24 1.10 -2.20 -1.17
CA PHE A 24 1.67 -2.67 0.10
C PHE A 24 3.04 -3.32 -0.17
N ALA A 25 3.87 -3.41 0.86
CA ALA A 25 5.20 -4.03 0.74
C ALA A 25 5.16 -5.45 1.32
N ASP A 26 5.79 -6.40 0.64
CA ASP A 26 6.06 -7.71 1.24
C ASP A 26 7.26 -7.66 2.21
N VAL A 27 7.56 -8.77 2.89
CA VAL A 27 8.65 -8.79 3.90
C VAL A 27 10.04 -8.60 3.29
N LEU A 28 10.19 -8.86 1.98
CA LEU A 28 11.43 -8.67 1.24
C LEU A 28 11.57 -7.24 0.72
N GLY A 29 10.55 -6.40 0.93
CA GLY A 29 10.51 -5.01 0.49
C GLY A 29 10.00 -4.83 -0.94
N PHE A 30 9.50 -5.88 -1.59
CA PHE A 30 8.90 -5.73 -2.91
C PHE A 30 7.53 -5.06 -2.80
N LEU A 31 7.32 -4.05 -3.64
CA LEU A 31 6.01 -3.43 -3.80
C LEU A 31 5.05 -4.40 -4.49
N LYS A 32 3.95 -4.70 -3.82
CA LYS A 32 2.80 -5.43 -4.35
C LYS A 32 1.66 -4.45 -4.63
N SER A 33 0.76 -4.84 -5.53
CA SER A 33 -0.38 -4.02 -5.91
C SER A 33 -1.58 -4.89 -6.25
N VAL A 34 -2.74 -4.51 -5.73
CA VAL A 34 -4.05 -4.89 -6.25
C VAL A 34 -4.73 -3.64 -6.78
N ALA A 35 -5.71 -3.79 -7.67
CA ALA A 35 -6.44 -2.67 -8.22
C ALA A 35 -7.94 -2.87 -8.02
N VAL A 36 -8.62 -1.79 -7.66
CA VAL A 36 -10.07 -1.76 -7.45
C VAL A 36 -10.71 -0.71 -8.33
N ALA A 37 -11.98 -0.92 -8.66
CA ALA A 37 -12.79 0.10 -9.31
C ALA A 37 -13.15 1.21 -8.30
N PRO A 38 -13.40 2.45 -8.75
CA PRO A 38 -13.85 3.54 -7.88
C PRO A 38 -15.07 3.19 -7.03
N ALA A 39 -16.00 2.40 -7.59
CA ALA A 39 -17.21 1.95 -6.90
C ALA A 39 -16.93 1.03 -5.70
N GLU A 40 -15.79 0.36 -5.67
CA GLU A 40 -15.38 -0.54 -4.59
C GLU A 40 -14.54 0.17 -3.52
N LEU A 41 -14.11 1.41 -3.77
CA LEU A 41 -13.15 2.11 -2.93
C LEU A 41 -13.71 2.44 -1.54
N GLU A 42 -14.99 2.79 -1.45
CA GLU A 42 -15.66 3.08 -0.18
C GLU A 42 -15.68 1.83 0.72
N SER A 43 -16.15 0.69 0.19
CA SER A 43 -16.10 -0.61 0.88
C SER A 43 -14.66 -1.01 1.24
N ALA A 44 -13.69 -0.74 0.36
CA ALA A 44 -12.27 -1.01 0.64
C ALA A 44 -11.75 -0.24 1.87
N PHE A 45 -12.23 0.98 2.13
CA PHE A 45 -11.84 1.73 3.33
C PHE A 45 -12.46 1.15 4.61
N GLU A 46 -13.70 0.67 4.53
CA GLU A 46 -14.44 0.17 5.69
C GLU A 46 -14.04 -1.27 6.05
N GLU A 47 -14.10 -2.16 5.07
CA GLU A 47 -13.95 -3.61 5.26
C GLU A 47 -12.53 -4.08 4.95
N GLY A 48 -11.84 -3.37 4.05
CA GLY A 48 -10.59 -3.85 3.45
C GLY A 48 -10.85 -4.73 2.22
N VAL A 49 -9.79 -5.01 1.47
CA VAL A 49 -9.86 -5.85 0.27
C VAL A 49 -9.16 -7.18 0.54
N GLY A 50 -9.85 -8.28 0.26
CA GLY A 50 -9.30 -9.63 0.36
C GLY A 50 -8.17 -9.86 -0.64
N ILE A 51 -7.09 -10.46 -0.16
CA ILE A 51 -5.93 -10.86 -0.95
C ILE A 51 -5.50 -12.27 -0.55
N ASP A 52 -5.02 -13.04 -1.54
CA ASP A 52 -4.46 -14.35 -1.30
C ASP A 52 -3.06 -14.23 -0.68
N GLY A 53 -2.96 -14.60 0.61
CA GLY A 53 -1.72 -14.55 1.37
C GLY A 53 -0.64 -15.52 0.89
N SER A 54 -1.00 -16.55 0.12
CA SER A 54 -0.04 -17.51 -0.44
C SER A 54 0.81 -16.90 -1.57
N SER A 55 0.28 -15.86 -2.23
CA SER A 55 0.95 -15.15 -3.31
C SER A 55 1.98 -14.10 -2.83
N ILE A 56 2.22 -14.01 -1.52
CA ILE A 56 3.08 -12.99 -0.89
C ILE A 56 4.16 -13.65 -0.03
N GLU A 57 5.41 -13.44 -0.42
CA GLU A 57 6.55 -14.04 0.28
C GLU A 57 6.64 -13.54 1.73
N GLY A 58 6.81 -14.49 2.65
CA GLY A 58 7.05 -14.24 4.07
C GLY A 58 5.83 -13.89 4.92
N PHE A 59 4.62 -13.80 4.33
CA PHE A 59 3.38 -13.63 5.10
C PHE A 59 2.77 -14.96 5.56
N ALA A 60 3.07 -16.08 4.88
CA ALA A 60 2.55 -17.40 5.26
C ALA A 60 3.54 -18.54 4.94
N ARG A 61 4.08 -19.19 5.98
CA ARG A 61 4.63 -20.57 5.87
C ARG A 61 3.75 -21.61 6.57
N VAL A 62 2.72 -21.19 7.31
CA VAL A 62 1.98 -22.10 8.20
C VAL A 62 0.49 -22.18 7.87
N HIS A 63 -0.14 -21.17 7.29
CA HIS A 63 -1.49 -21.27 6.72
C HIS A 63 -1.63 -20.28 5.56
N GLU A 64 -2.07 -20.79 4.40
CA GLU A 64 -2.56 -20.03 3.24
C GLU A 64 -3.85 -19.27 3.63
N ALA A 65 -3.74 -18.37 4.60
CA ALA A 65 -4.86 -17.59 5.08
C ALA A 65 -5.01 -16.38 4.15
N ASP A 66 -6.22 -16.19 3.62
CA ASP A 66 -6.63 -14.93 3.04
C ASP A 66 -6.25 -13.79 4.01
N MET A 67 -5.74 -12.69 3.47
CA MET A 67 -5.44 -11.49 4.24
C MET A 67 -6.28 -10.34 3.73
N LEU A 68 -6.35 -9.26 4.50
CA LEU A 68 -7.03 -8.04 4.10
C LEU A 68 -5.98 -6.94 3.90
N VAL A 69 -6.16 -6.12 2.86
CA VAL A 69 -5.44 -4.85 2.73
C VAL A 69 -6.41 -3.71 2.97
N ARG A 70 -6.09 -2.84 3.94
CA ARG A 70 -6.90 -1.67 4.25
C ARG A 70 -6.18 -0.41 3.76
N PRO A 71 -6.76 0.36 2.80
CA PRO A 71 -6.14 1.57 2.28
C PRO A 71 -6.04 2.67 3.34
N ASP A 72 -4.91 3.37 3.36
CA ASP A 72 -4.66 4.53 4.22
C ASP A 72 -4.93 5.82 3.42
N PRO A 73 -6.05 6.52 3.67
CA PRO A 73 -6.46 7.70 2.88
C PRO A 73 -5.46 8.86 2.98
N ALA A 74 -4.62 8.91 4.02
CA ALA A 74 -3.57 9.92 4.14
C ALA A 74 -2.46 9.77 3.09
N THR A 75 -2.39 8.61 2.43
CA THR A 75 -1.34 8.30 1.45
C THR A 75 -1.78 8.47 0.00
N PHE A 76 -3.00 8.95 -0.25
CA PHE A 76 -3.57 9.08 -1.59
C PHE A 76 -2.69 9.90 -2.53
N GLN A 77 -2.49 9.40 -3.75
CA GLN A 77 -1.80 10.13 -4.81
C GLN A 77 -2.36 9.77 -6.18
N VAL A 78 -2.68 10.76 -7.01
CA VAL A 78 -2.94 10.54 -8.44
C VAL A 78 -1.63 10.25 -9.14
N LEU A 79 -1.58 9.17 -9.92
CA LEU A 79 -0.38 8.76 -10.64
C LEU A 79 -0.16 9.69 -11.85
N PRO A 80 1.08 10.16 -12.08
CA PRO A 80 1.34 11.15 -13.11
C PRO A 80 1.33 10.60 -14.54
N TRP A 81 1.37 9.27 -14.71
CA TRP A 81 1.33 8.61 -16.01
C TRP A 81 -0.09 8.11 -16.34
N GLY A 82 -0.41 8.07 -17.64
CA GLY A 82 -1.72 7.58 -18.11
C GLY A 82 -2.88 8.55 -17.88
N ILE A 83 -2.61 9.80 -17.49
CA ILE A 83 -3.65 10.83 -17.24
C ILE A 83 -4.55 11.04 -18.47
N GLU A 84 -4.02 10.98 -19.68
CA GLU A 84 -4.81 11.26 -20.90
C GLU A 84 -5.65 10.06 -21.37
N THR A 85 -5.35 8.84 -20.91
CA THR A 85 -5.96 7.61 -21.46
C THR A 85 -6.70 6.78 -20.41
N ALA A 86 -6.12 6.65 -19.21
CA ALA A 86 -6.68 5.92 -18.09
C ALA A 86 -6.14 6.51 -16.76
N PRO A 87 -6.70 7.64 -16.29
CA PRO A 87 -6.32 8.24 -15.02
C PRO A 87 -6.38 7.18 -13.90
N SER A 88 -5.30 7.07 -13.14
CA SER A 88 -5.20 6.13 -12.03
C SER A 88 -4.65 6.82 -10.78
N ALA A 89 -5.02 6.31 -9.62
CA ALA A 89 -4.51 6.77 -8.35
C ALA A 89 -3.95 5.60 -7.55
N ARG A 90 -3.22 5.89 -6.48
CA ARG A 90 -2.70 4.90 -5.56
C ARG A 90 -2.90 5.29 -4.10
N LEU A 91 -3.04 4.29 -3.26
CA LEU A 91 -3.05 4.35 -1.80
C LEU A 91 -2.10 3.28 -1.28
N PHE A 92 -1.32 3.59 -0.25
CA PHE A 92 -0.67 2.55 0.53
C PHE A 92 -1.69 1.91 1.47
N CYS A 93 -1.51 0.63 1.74
CA CYS A 93 -2.37 -0.16 2.61
C CYS A 93 -1.59 -0.69 3.81
N ASP A 94 -2.29 -0.88 4.91
CA ASP A 94 -1.86 -1.77 5.98
C ASP A 94 -2.39 -3.18 5.69
N VAL A 95 -1.60 -4.21 6.01
CA VAL A 95 -2.02 -5.62 5.87
C VAL A 95 -2.60 -6.11 7.20
N LEU A 96 -3.79 -6.70 7.14
CA LEU A 96 -4.53 -7.20 8.29
C LEU A 96 -4.80 -8.70 8.15
N LEU A 97 -4.99 -9.36 9.28
CA LEU A 97 -5.51 -10.72 9.36
C LEU A 97 -7.03 -10.75 9.08
N PRO A 98 -7.64 -11.91 8.78
CA PRO A 98 -9.08 -12.04 8.55
C PRO A 98 -9.98 -11.49 9.66
N ASP A 99 -9.49 -11.49 10.90
CA ASP A 99 -10.22 -10.94 12.06
C ASP A 99 -10.13 -9.40 12.14
N GLY A 100 -9.47 -8.76 11.18
CA GLY A 100 -9.26 -7.32 11.11
C GLY A 100 -8.10 -6.81 11.99
N SER A 101 -7.41 -7.70 12.71
CA SER A 101 -6.24 -7.31 13.49
C SER A 101 -5.01 -7.07 12.59
N PRO A 102 -4.08 -6.18 12.97
CA PRO A 102 -2.90 -5.92 12.16
C PRO A 102 -2.00 -7.15 11.97
N SER A 103 -1.54 -7.38 10.75
CA SER A 103 -0.57 -8.44 10.46
C SER A 103 0.81 -8.05 10.99
N PHE A 104 1.43 -8.92 11.78
CA PHE A 104 2.81 -8.72 12.25
C PHE A 104 3.87 -8.93 11.16
N ALA A 105 3.48 -9.53 10.03
CA ALA A 105 4.33 -9.66 8.86
C ALA A 105 4.37 -8.38 8.03
N ASP A 106 3.45 -7.43 8.23
CA ASP A 106 3.46 -6.14 7.54
C ASP A 106 4.66 -5.27 7.97
N PRO A 107 5.62 -4.96 7.07
CA PRO A 107 6.74 -4.09 7.39
C PRO A 107 6.28 -2.68 7.80
N ARG A 108 5.19 -2.17 7.21
CA ARG A 108 4.64 -0.85 7.54
C ARG A 108 4.11 -0.84 8.97
N PHE A 109 3.41 -1.89 9.39
CA PHE A 109 2.95 -2.04 10.77
C PHE A 109 4.11 -2.21 11.76
N ALA A 110 5.14 -2.97 11.40
CA ALA A 110 6.35 -3.10 12.20
C ALA A 110 7.05 -1.75 12.44
N LEU A 111 7.11 -0.89 11.40
CA LEU A 111 7.60 0.48 11.52
C LEU A 111 6.71 1.32 12.45
N LYS A 112 5.38 1.33 12.24
CA LYS A 112 4.42 2.08 13.09
C LYS A 112 4.57 1.75 14.57
N ARG A 113 4.66 0.46 14.93
CA ARG A 113 4.89 0.00 16.31
C ARG A 113 6.22 0.44 16.89
N THR A 114 7.26 0.54 16.06
CA THR A 114 8.59 0.99 16.51
C THR A 114 8.61 2.49 16.75
N LEU A 115 7.96 3.26 15.86
CA LEU A 115 7.81 4.71 16.03
C LEU A 115 6.96 5.06 17.26
N ALA A 116 5.88 4.32 17.52
CA ALA A 116 5.07 4.51 18.74
C ALA A 116 5.90 4.33 20.02
N ARG A 117 6.70 3.26 20.10
CA ARG A 117 7.62 3.02 21.24
C ARG A 117 8.70 4.10 21.38
N ALA A 118 9.14 4.70 20.29
CA ALA A 118 10.09 5.82 20.34
C ALA A 118 9.40 7.10 20.86
N ALA A 119 8.17 7.37 20.41
CA ALA A 119 7.37 8.51 20.86
C ALA A 119 7.03 8.44 22.35
N GLU A 120 6.71 7.25 22.88
CA GLU A 120 6.49 7.02 24.33
C GLU A 120 7.70 7.38 25.18
N LYS A 121 8.90 7.30 24.60
CA LYS A 121 10.16 7.70 25.25
C LYS A 121 10.53 9.16 25.02
N GLY A 122 9.64 9.94 24.37
CA GLY A 122 9.85 11.35 24.07
C GLY A 122 10.70 11.63 22.83
N PHE A 123 10.95 10.63 21.98
CA PHE A 123 11.73 10.82 20.75
C PHE A 123 10.83 11.13 19.54
N THR A 124 11.37 11.95 18.63
CA THR A 124 10.83 12.13 17.27
C THR A 124 11.83 11.56 16.27
N PHE A 125 11.35 10.80 15.30
CA PHE A 125 12.17 10.15 14.28
C PHE A 125 11.99 10.85 12.93
N TYR A 126 13.11 11.17 12.28
CA TYR A 126 13.18 11.67 10.91
C TYR A 126 14.15 10.80 10.12
N THR A 127 13.84 10.55 8.85
CA THR A 127 14.73 9.80 7.94
C THR A 127 14.83 10.52 6.60
N HIS A 128 15.99 10.44 5.97
CA HIS A 128 16.26 11.00 4.65
C HIS A 128 17.00 9.95 3.80
N PRO A 129 16.27 9.11 3.05
CA PRO A 129 16.90 8.09 2.23
C PRO A 129 17.55 8.72 0.99
N GLU A 130 18.80 8.37 0.72
CA GLU A 130 19.48 8.65 -0.54
C GLU A 130 19.47 7.36 -1.38
N ILE A 131 18.66 7.34 -2.44
CA ILE A 131 18.49 6.17 -3.30
C ILE A 131 19.30 6.36 -4.56
N GLU A 132 20.41 5.63 -4.67
CA GLU A 132 21.21 5.55 -5.88
C GLU A 132 20.62 4.48 -6.82
N PHE A 133 20.65 4.75 -8.14
CA PHE A 133 20.18 3.81 -9.15
C PHE A 133 20.99 3.94 -10.44
N PHE A 134 20.96 2.90 -11.26
CA PHE A 134 21.59 2.86 -12.58
C PHE A 134 20.52 2.82 -13.68
N LEU A 135 20.78 3.50 -14.79
CA LEU A 135 19.97 3.43 -16.01
C LEU A 135 20.79 2.74 -17.11
N PHE A 136 20.27 1.63 -17.63
CA PHE A 136 20.89 0.88 -18.72
C PHE A 136 20.02 1.00 -19.98
N GLU A 137 20.65 1.05 -21.15
CA GLU A 137 19.93 1.02 -22.44
C GLU A 137 19.27 -0.35 -22.68
N GLU A 138 19.99 -1.42 -22.33
CA GLU A 138 19.52 -2.80 -22.44
C GLU A 138 19.47 -3.48 -21.06
N LYS A 139 18.66 -4.52 -20.95
CA LYS A 139 18.54 -5.30 -19.71
C LYS A 139 19.90 -5.96 -19.40
N PRO A 140 20.51 -5.68 -18.23
CA PRO A 140 21.79 -6.28 -17.87
C PRO A 140 21.66 -7.81 -17.76
N VAL A 141 22.67 -8.51 -18.28
CA VAL A 141 22.79 -9.96 -18.18
C VAL A 141 23.63 -10.28 -16.94
N ILE A 142 23.16 -11.20 -16.11
CA ILE A 142 23.91 -11.61 -14.92
C ILE A 142 25.20 -12.32 -15.37
N GLY A 143 26.37 -11.75 -15.01
CA GLY A 143 27.67 -12.41 -15.19
C GLY A 143 28.54 -11.98 -16.38
N SER A 144 28.21 -10.87 -17.06
CA SER A 144 29.11 -10.21 -18.04
C SER A 144 29.89 -9.06 -17.41
#